data_AF-A0A100WY23-F1
#
_entry.id   AF-A0A100WY23-F1
#
_cell.length_a   1.000
_cell.length_b   1.000
_cell.length_c   1.000
_cell.angle_alpha   90.00
_cell.angle_beta   90.00
_cell.angle_gamma   90.00
#
_symmetry.space_group_name_H-M   'P 1'
#
loop_
_entity.id
_entity.type
_entity.pdbx_description
1 polymer ?
#
loop_
_entity_poly.entity_id
_entity_poly.type
_entity_poly.pdbx_seq_one_letter_code
_entity_poly.pdbx_strand_id
1 'polypeptide(L)' 'MPAHSKGHRKAYTVRPPIEVAPLLEEKLAQSGVSSMAQYLADLLSIHAGRPDLVRELGKVNREVLPLAM' A
#
# COMPACT_ATOMS: atom_id res chain seq x y z
N MET A 1 16.20 -17.92 -1.69
CA MET A 1 16.13 -16.59 -2.32
C MET A 1 16.05 -15.55 -1.21
N PRO A 2 16.86 -14.48 -1.21
CA PRO A 2 16.72 -13.44 -0.20
C PRO A 2 15.35 -12.79 -0.35
N ALA A 3 14.57 -12.76 0.73
CA ALA A 3 13.28 -12.09 0.73
C ALA A 3 13.51 -10.59 0.46
N HIS A 4 12.85 -10.04 -0.55
CA HIS A 4 12.85 -8.60 -0.79
C HIS A 4 12.42 -7.87 0.50
N SER A 5 13.38 -7.24 1.18
CA SER A 5 13.12 -6.50 2.40
C SER A 5 12.31 -5.26 2.06
N LYS A 6 11.16 -5.09 2.71
CA LYS A 6 10.35 -3.87 2.56
C LYS A 6 10.93 -2.69 3.36
N GLY A 7 12.16 -2.76 3.85
CA GLY A 7 12.80 -1.74 4.67
C GLY A 7 12.42 -1.85 6.14
N HIS A 8 12.73 -0.82 6.94
CA HIS A 8 12.48 -0.78 8.38
C HIS A 8 10.98 -0.67 8.69
N ARG A 9 10.29 -1.80 8.76
CA ARG A 9 8.84 -1.91 9.00
C ARG A 9 8.55 -2.89 10.13
N LYS A 10 7.54 -2.58 10.95
CA LYS A 10 6.96 -3.52 11.92
C LYS A 10 5.87 -4.34 11.23
N ALA A 11 5.95 -5.67 11.33
CA ALA A 11 4.90 -6.55 10.84
C ALA A 11 3.69 -6.50 11.79
N TYR A 12 2.50 -6.34 11.22
CA TYR A 12 1.22 -6.47 11.91
C TYR A 12 0.41 -7.57 11.25
N THR A 13 -0.17 -8.46 12.06
CA THR A 13 -1.21 -9.38 11.61
C THR A 13 -2.56 -8.68 11.77
N VAL A 14 -3.27 -8.47 10.66
CA VAL A 14 -4.61 -7.88 10.66
C VAL A 14 -5.63 -8.98 10.44
N ARG A 15 -6.70 -8.98 11.23
CA ARG A 15 -7.82 -9.92 11.14
C ARG A 15 -9.13 -9.13 11.08
N PRO A 16 -9.50 -8.57 9.91
CA PRO A 16 -10.78 -7.88 9.78
C PRO A 16 -11.94 -8.87 9.92
N PRO A 17 -13.16 -8.41 10.27
CA PRO A 17 -14.37 -9.23 10.15
C PRO A 17 -14.49 -9.83 8.74
N ILE A 18 -15.05 -11.04 8.64
CA ILE A 18 -15.07 -11.80 7.38
C ILE A 18 -15.87 -11.09 6.29
N GLU A 19 -16.88 -10.31 6.68
CA GLU A 19 -17.73 -9.50 5.82
C GLU A 19 -16.95 -8.35 5.16
N VAL A 20 -15.85 -7.92 5.77
CA VAL A 20 -15.01 -6.82 5.27
C VAL A 20 -13.95 -7.31 4.28
N ALA A 21 -13.55 -8.59 4.36
CA ALA A 21 -12.56 -9.16 3.45
C ALA A 21 -12.88 -8.95 1.96
N PRO A 22 -14.08 -9.30 1.44
CA PRO A 22 -14.39 -9.09 0.02
C PRO A 22 -14.41 -7.61 -0.36
N LEU A 23 -14.86 -6.73 0.54
CA LEU A 23 -14.86 -5.28 0.30
C LEU A 23 -13.44 -4.72 0.19
N LEU A 24 -12.50 -5.26 0.95
CA LEU A 24 -11.09 -4.88 0.84
C LEU A 24 -10.47 -5.40 -0.45
N GLU A 25 -10.83 -6.61 -0.88
CA GLU A 25 -10.36 -7.18 -2.15
C GLU A 25 -10.86 -6.36 -3.36
N GLU A 26 -12.13 -5.94 -3.35
CA GLU A 26 -12.68 -5.04 -4.36
C GLU A 26 -11.94 -3.69 -4.38
N LYS A 27 -11.71 -3.09 -3.22
CA LYS A 27 -10.97 -1.83 -3.11
C LYS A 27 -9.51 -1.98 -3.57
N LEU A 28 -8.87 -3.11 -3.27
CA LEU A 28 -7.53 -3.42 -3.76
C LEU A 28 -7.52 -3.48 -5.29
N ALA A 29 -8.46 -4.23 -5.89
CA ALA A 29 -8.57 -4.37 -7.34
C ALA A 29 -8.77 -3.01 -8.04
N GLN A 30 -9.53 -2.10 -7.43
CA GLN A 30 -9.74 -0.74 -7.95
C GLN A 30 -8.55 0.21 -7.74
N SER A 31 -7.67 -0.09 -6.78
CA SER A 31 -6.58 0.81 -6.38
C SER A 31 -5.33 0.73 -7.24
N GLY A 32 -5.15 -0.35 -8.01
CA GLY A 32 -3.93 -0.62 -8.77
C GLY A 32 -2.71 -1.01 -7.90
N VAL A 33 -2.90 -1.23 -6.60
CA VAL A 33 -1.83 -1.67 -5.69
C VAL A 33 -1.53 -3.16 -5.89
N SER A 34 -0.26 -3.53 -5.82
CA SER A 34 0.25 -4.86 -6.16
C SER A 34 -0.20 -5.99 -5.23
N SER A 35 -0.55 -5.68 -3.97
CA SER A 35 -0.94 -6.69 -2.98
C SER A 35 -1.73 -6.12 -1.81
N MET A 36 -2.56 -6.95 -1.18
CA MET A 36 -3.34 -6.59 0.02
C MET A 36 -2.44 -6.06 1.15
N ALA A 37 -1.30 -6.71 1.39
CA ALA A 37 -0.38 -6.28 2.44
C ALA A 37 0.20 -4.87 2.17
N GLN A 38 0.46 -4.53 0.91
CA GLN A 38 0.94 -3.19 0.55
C GLN A 38 -0.18 -2.16 0.60
N TYR A 39 -1.39 -2.53 0.15
CA TYR A 39 -2.59 -1.69 0.23
C TYR A 39 -2.92 -1.29 1.67
N LEU A 40 -2.95 -2.26 2.59
CA LEU A 40 -3.19 -1.99 4.01
C LEU A 40 -2.08 -1.17 4.65
N ALA A 41 -0.81 -1.41 4.29
CA ALA A 41 0.31 -0.62 4.80
C ALA A 41 0.23 0.85 4.36
N ASP A 42 -0.14 1.09 3.10
CA ASP A 42 -0.31 2.45 2.58
C ASP A 42 -1.54 3.13 3.19
N LEU A 43 -2.66 2.41 3.33
CA LEU A 43 -3.86 2.89 3.99
C LEU A 43 -3.59 3.30 5.45
N LEU A 44 -2.84 2.48 6.19
CA LEU A 44 -2.42 2.82 7.56
C LEU A 44 -1.51 4.04 7.60
N SER A 45 -0.62 4.21 6.62
CA SER A 45 0.27 5.37 6.54
C SER A 45 -0.52 6.66 6.30
N ILE A 46 -1.52 6.62 5.40
CA ILE A 46 -2.45 7.72 5.17
C ILE A 46 -3.25 8.02 6.44
N HIS A 47 -3.83 6.99 7.06
CA HIS A 47 -4.62 7.14 8.29
C HIS A 47 -3.81 7.76 9.44
N ALA A 48 -2.51 7.44 9.53
CA ALA A 48 -1.59 8.02 10.51
C ALA A 48 -1.08 9.43 10.13
N GLY A 49 -1.57 10.04 9.05
CA GLY A 49 -1.15 11.37 8.61
C GLY A 49 0.24 11.41 7.97
N ARG A 50 0.74 10.28 7.46
CA ARG A 50 2.05 10.14 6.79
C ARG A 50 1.92 9.67 5.34
N PRO A 51 1.25 10.44 4.47
CA PRO A 51 1.10 10.09 3.05
C PRO A 51 2.44 10.04 2.30
N ASP A 52 3.48 10.70 2.81
CA ASP A 52 4.85 10.64 2.28
C ASP A 52 5.47 9.23 2.35
N LEU A 53 4.96 8.37 3.24
CA LEU A 53 5.43 6.98 3.38
C LEU A 53 4.69 5.98 2.48
N VAL A 54 3.65 6.43 1.77
CA VAL A 54 2.86 5.60 0.85
C VAL A 54 3.71 5.16 -0.33
N ARG A 55 3.66 3.87 -0.68
CA ARG A 55 4.40 3.34 -1.82
C ARG A 55 3.61 3.31 -3.10
N GLU A 56 2.37 2.84 -3.07
CA GLU A 56 1.60 2.49 -4.27
C GLU A 56 0.21 3.13 -4.28
N LEU A 57 -0.50 3.10 -3.15
CA LEU A 57 -1.90 3.55 -3.09
C LEU A 57 -2.05 5.03 -3.50
N GLY A 58 -2.85 5.29 -4.54
CA GLY A 58 -3.06 6.64 -5.07
C GLY A 58 -1.93 7.18 -5.96
N LYS A 59 -0.85 6.42 -6.17
CA LYS A 59 0.17 6.72 -7.19
C LYS A 59 -0.26 6.16 -8.54
N VAL A 60 -1.34 6.72 -9.10
CA VAL A 60 -1.70 6.44 -10.50
C VAL A 60 -0.68 7.16 -11.38
N ASN A 61 0.31 6.42 -11.93
CA ASN A 61 1.29 6.86 -12.94
C ASN A 61 1.49 8.38 -13.07
N ARG A 62 1.94 9.05 -12.00
CA ARG A 62 2.71 10.27 -12.19
C ARG A 62 4.09 9.80 -12.63
N GLU A 63 4.23 9.56 -13.93
CA GLU A 63 5.51 9.71 -14.62
C GLU A 63 5.97 11.16 -14.43
N VAL A 64 6.44 11.51 -13.23
CA VAL A 64 7.32 12.65 -13.06
C VAL A 64 8.65 12.17 -13.60
N LEU A 65 8.83 12.37 -14.91
CA LEU A 65 10.15 12.37 -15.53
C LEU A 65 11.05 13.27 -14.68
N PRO A 66 12.20 12.79 -14.19
CA PRO A 66 13.15 13.66 -13.52
C PRO A 66 13.56 14.73 -14.53
N LEU A 67 13.31 16.01 -14.19
CA LEU A 67 13.98 17.12 -14.85
C LEU A 67 15.47 16.90 -14.65
N ALA A 68 16.15 16.49 -15.72
CA ALA A 68 17.60 16.48 -15.76
C ALA A 68 18.06 17.93 -15.47
N MET A 69 18.80 18.11 -14.38
CA MET A 69 19.62 19.29 -14.13
C MET A 69 21.06 18.97 -14.52
#